data_AF-A0A8I2FS47-F1
#
_entry.id   AF-A0A8I2FS47-F1
#
_cell.length_a   1.000
_cell.length_b   1.000
_cell.length_c   1.000
_cell.angle_alpha   90.00
_cell.angle_beta   90.00
_cell.angle_gamma   90.00
#
_symmetry.space_group_name_H-M   'P 1'
#
loop_
_entity.id
_entity.type
_entity.pdbx_description
1 polymer ?
#
loop_
_entity_poly.entity_id
_entity_poly.type
_entity_poly.pdbx_seq_one_letter_code
_entity_poly.pdbx_strand_id
1 'polypeptide(L)' 'MIEQKIDSMFHKLPFYLKREVLNYIEFLSNKHYTNMAVKKKFKFDWEGGLADVKDKITSVELQHKAMDWR' A
#
# COMPACT_ATOMS: atom_id res chain seq x y z
N MET A 1 -30.19 13.99 6.65
CA MET A 1 -30.30 15.07 5.63
C MET A 1 -29.46 14.78 4.38
N ILE A 2 -28.23 14.26 4.53
CA ILE A 2 -27.35 13.90 3.40
C ILE A 2 -27.88 12.68 2.62
N GLU A 3 -28.34 11.65 3.34
CA GLU A 3 -28.87 10.41 2.73
C GLU A 3 -30.04 10.66 1.78
N GLN A 4 -31.06 11.43 2.22
CA GLN A 4 -32.20 11.76 1.37
C GLN A 4 -31.81 12.54 0.10
N LYS A 5 -30.76 13.37 0.17
CA LYS A 5 -30.26 14.12 -0.98
C LYS A 5 -29.55 13.18 -1.97
N ILE A 6 -28.79 12.22 -1.47
CA ILE A 6 -28.13 11.19 -2.27
C ILE A 6 -29.17 10.34 -3.00
N ASP A 7 -30.20 9.87 -2.32
CA ASP A 7 -31.27 9.07 -2.95
C ASP A 7 -31.97 9.83 -4.07
N SER A 8 -32.30 11.11 -3.84
CA SER A 8 -32.94 11.95 -4.87
C SER A 8 -32.06 12.15 -6.12
N MET A 9 -30.74 12.27 -5.92
CA MET A 9 -29.77 12.38 -7.02
C MET A 9 -29.60 11.04 -7.73
N PHE A 10 -29.54 9.94 -6.99
CA PHE A 10 -29.36 8.58 -7.51
C PHE A 10 -30.55 8.13 -8.37
N HIS A 11 -31.77 8.52 -8.02
CA HIS A 11 -32.96 8.23 -8.82
C HIS A 11 -33.01 9.04 -10.13
N LYS A 12 -32.42 10.24 -10.15
CA LYS A 12 -32.32 11.08 -11.36
C LYS A 12 -31.19 10.66 -12.31
N LEU A 13 -30.25 9.83 -11.84
CA LEU A 13 -29.09 9.43 -12.61
C LEU A 13 -29.45 8.36 -13.67
N PRO A 14 -28.96 8.52 -14.91
CA PRO A 14 -29.04 7.49 -15.94
C PRO A 14 -28.38 6.17 -15.52
N PHE A 15 -28.85 5.05 -16.08
CA PHE A 15 -28.41 3.70 -15.69
C PHE A 15 -26.88 3.48 -15.80
N TYR A 16 -26.24 4.06 -16.81
CA TYR A 16 -24.80 3.93 -17.03
C TYR A 16 -23.95 4.60 -15.93
N LEU A 17 -24.44 5.70 -15.36
CA LEU A 17 -23.76 6.42 -14.27
C LEU A 17 -23.94 5.74 -12.92
N LYS A 18 -25.04 5.00 -12.71
CA LYS A 18 -25.24 4.23 -11.47
C LYS A 18 -24.12 3.22 -11.24
N ARG A 19 -23.61 2.62 -12.31
CA ARG A 19 -22.47 1.69 -12.24
C ARG A 19 -21.18 2.41 -11.83
N GLU A 20 -20.96 3.62 -12.32
CA GLU A 20 -19.81 4.43 -11.95
C GLU A 20 -19.87 4.89 -10.48
N VAL A 21 -21.06 5.25 -10.00
CA VAL A 21 -21.29 5.57 -8.58
C VAL A 21 -21.01 4.35 -7.70
N LEU A 22 -21.44 3.16 -8.12
CA LEU A 22 -21.18 1.92 -7.37
C LEU A 22 -19.67 1.62 -7.30
N ASN A 23 -18.96 1.73 -8.42
CA ASN A 23 -17.50 1.63 -8.45
C ASN A 23 -16.82 2.66 -7.54
N TYR A 24 -17.34 3.90 -7.51
CA TYR A 24 -16.77 4.95 -6.67
C TYR A 24 -17.00 4.68 -5.17
N ILE A 25 -18.16 4.16 -4.79
CA ILE A 25 -18.45 3.73 -3.42
C ILE A 25 -17.50 2.60 -3.00
N GLU A 26 -17.31 1.60 -3.87
CA GLU A 26 -16.38 0.49 -3.63
C GLU A 26 -14.93 0.98 -3.51
N PHE A 27 -14.51 1.91 -4.39
CA PHE A 27 -13.21 2.56 -4.33
C PHE A 27 -13.01 3.31 -3.01
N LEU A 28 -13.97 4.11 -2.57
CA LEU A 28 -13.88 4.83 -1.30
C LEU A 28 -13.79 3.87 -0.11
N SER A 29 -14.60 2.83 -0.11
CA SER A 29 -14.56 1.78 0.91
C SER A 29 -13.17 1.15 0.99
N ASN A 30 -12.65 0.66 -0.14
CA ASN A 30 -11.31 0.06 -0.23
C ASN A 30 -10.20 1.04 0.13
N LYS A 31 -10.28 2.31 -0.28
CA LYS A 31 -9.30 3.34 0.07
C LYS A 31 -9.27 3.59 1.58
N HIS A 32 -10.41 3.58 2.26
CA HIS A 32 -10.44 3.74 3.72
C HIS A 32 -9.92 2.50 4.44
N TYR A 33 -10.26 1.29 4.00
CA TYR A 33 -9.73 0.05 4.57
C TYR A 33 -8.22 -0.12 4.34
N THR A 34 -7.73 0.19 3.14
CA THR A 34 -6.30 0.13 2.81
C THR A 34 -5.50 1.18 3.56
N ASN A 35 -5.96 2.43 3.66
CA ASN A 35 -5.29 3.45 4.48
C ASN A 35 -5.26 3.08 5.98
N MET A 36 -6.24 2.33 6.47
CA MET A 36 -6.25 1.80 7.84
C MET A 36 -5.22 0.68 8.02
N ALA A 37 -5.05 -0.20 7.02
CA ALA A 37 -4.03 -1.25 6.99
C ALA A 37 -2.59 -0.72 6.78
N VAL A 38 -2.44 0.39 6.05
CA VAL A 38 -1.15 1.03 5.70
C VAL A 38 -0.51 1.76 6.90
N LYS A 39 -1.20 1.86 8.04
CA LYS A 39 -0.55 2.28 9.31
C LYS A 39 0.43 1.24 9.89
N LYS A 40 0.64 0.09 9.25
CA LYS A 40 1.87 -0.69 9.47
C LYS A 40 3.04 0.12 8.93
N LYS A 41 3.58 1.01 9.78
CA LYS A 41 4.86 1.69 9.54
C LYS A 41 5.87 0.68 9.03
N PHE A 42 6.57 1.03 7.95
CA PHE A 42 7.67 0.22 7.43
C PHE A 42 8.68 0.00 8.57
N LYS A 43 8.88 -1.25 8.97
CA LYS A 43 9.49 -1.57 10.26
C LYS A 43 11.03 -1.57 10.26
N PHE A 44 11.66 -1.49 9.09
CA PHE A 44 13.12 -1.58 8.93
C PHE A 44 13.74 -2.72 9.75
N ASP A 45 13.01 -3.83 9.97
CA ASP A 45 13.46 -4.94 10.84
C ASP A 45 14.74 -5.62 10.32
N TRP A 46 15.13 -5.34 9.07
CA TRP A 46 16.35 -5.82 8.42
C TRP A 46 17.56 -4.87 8.62
N GLU A 47 17.33 -3.61 9.01
CA GLU A 47 18.38 -2.62 9.20
C GLU A 47 19.29 -3.05 10.35
N GLY A 48 20.61 -3.04 10.11
CA GLY A 48 21.58 -3.46 11.12
C GLY A 48 21.76 -4.98 11.26
N GLY A 49 21.05 -5.81 10.48
CA GLY A 49 21.21 -7.28 10.53
C GLY A 49 22.61 -7.80 10.17
N LEU A 50 23.47 -6.97 9.58
CA LEU A 50 24.88 -7.27 9.28
C LEU A 50 25.87 -6.51 10.18
N ALA A 51 25.41 -5.89 11.27
CA ALA A 51 26.28 -5.14 12.19
C ALA A 51 27.45 -5.99 12.71
N ASP A 52 27.19 -7.25 13.07
CA ASP A 52 28.19 -8.19 13.61
C ASP A 52 29.25 -8.63 12.59
N VAL A 53 29.00 -8.38 11.31
CA VAL A 53 29.86 -8.78 10.18
C VAL A 53 30.70 -7.59 9.70
N LYS A 54 30.31 -6.36 10.03
CA LYS A 54 30.99 -5.13 9.61
C LYS A 54 32.46 -5.10 10.01
N ASP A 55 32.80 -5.63 11.18
CA ASP A 55 34.17 -5.66 11.70
C ASP A 55 34.98 -6.88 11.20
N LYS A 56 34.31 -7.84 10.54
CA LYS A 56 34.90 -9.12 10.12
C LYS A 56 35.13 -9.23 8.61
N ILE A 57 34.35 -8.49 7.82
CA ILE A 57 34.40 -8.55 6.36
C ILE A 57 34.41 -7.12 5.83
N THR A 58 35.44 -6.80 5.06
CA THR A 58 35.53 -5.51 4.37
C THR A 58 34.54 -5.45 3.20
N SER A 59 34.15 -4.24 2.81
CA SER A 59 33.23 -4.03 1.68
C SER A 59 33.72 -4.68 0.37
N VAL A 60 35.04 -4.80 0.20
CA VAL A 60 35.69 -5.39 -0.98
C VAL A 60 35.62 -6.91 -0.96
N GLU A 61 35.84 -7.55 0.19
CA GLU A 61 35.69 -9.00 0.34
C GLU A 61 34.23 -9.44 0.17
N LEU A 62 33.29 -8.63 0.63
CA LEU A 62 31.86 -8.88 0.41
C LEU A 62 31.52 -8.85 -1.09
N GLN A 63 32.09 -7.91 -1.83
CA GLN A 63 31.90 -7.80 -3.28
C GLN A 63 32.45 -9.03 -4.02
N HIS A 64 33.65 -9.51 -3.66
CA HIS A 64 34.21 -10.73 -4.25
C HIS A 64 33.31 -11.95 -3.98
N LYS A 65 32.88 -12.15 -2.73
CA LYS A 65 31.95 -13.25 -2.37
C LYS A 65 30.62 -13.18 -3.11
N ALA A 66 30.09 -11.97 -3.33
CA ALA A 66 28.86 -11.79 -4.09
C ALA A 66 29.02 -12.16 -5.57
N MET A 67 30.20 -11.99 -6.14
CA MET A 67 30.51 -12.44 -7.51
C MET A 67 30.59 -13.96 -7.60
N ASP A 68 31.04 -14.64 -6.55
CA ASP A 68 31.12 -16.11 -6.49
C ASP A 68 29.74 -16.80 -6.36
N TRP A 69 28.70 -16.07 -5.95
CA TRP A 69 27.33 -16.58 -5.79
C TRP A 69 26.46 -16.41 -7.04
N ARG A 70 27.04 -15.94 -8.16
CA ARG A 70 26.36 -15.74 -9.43
C ARG A 70 26.51 -16.95 -10.35
#